data_AF-A0A7K3VU79-F1
#
_entry.id   AF-A0A7K3VU79-F1
#
_cell.length_a   1.000
_cell.length_b   1.000
_cell.length_c   1.000
_cell.angle_alpha   90.00
_cell.angle_beta   90.00
_cell.angle_gamma   90.00
#
_symmetry.space_group_name_H-M   'P 1'
#
loop_
_entity.id
_entity.type
_entity.pdbx_description
1 polymer ?
#
loop_
_entity_poly.entity_id
_entity_poly.type
_entity_poly.pdbx_seq_one_letter_code
_entity_poly.pdbx_strand_id
1 'polypeptide(L)'
;EKGLDAYAQHGHLIEAATRDEIIGRIVGDWTEARRQAIQDSSTAGNGGRLRGDELLVLAHTNQDVKRLNEALRSLISDAGALGESRSFQTERGGREFAAGDRIIFLENARFLEPRAPRLGPQYVKNGMLGTVVSTGDKRGDTLLSVRLDNGRDVVISEDSYRNVDHGYAATIHKSQGATVERTFVLATGMMDQHLTYVSMTRHRGRADLYAAKEDFEARPEWGRKQRADHAAGVTGELVESGQAKFRPNDEDADDSPYADVMTDDGSVHRLWGVSLPKALEEGGVSEGDTVTLRKDGVEKVKVQVPIVDEQTGQKRFEEREVDRNVWTAKRIETAAERQQRIEQESHRPELFKQLVERLSRSGAKTTTLDFESEAGYRAHADDFARRRGIETLSQAAAGMEGEVSRRWAWIAEKREQVAELWERASMALGFAIERERRVSYNEERIETQTVSDADAGRARHLMPSTTVFARSIDKDARLAQLASPAWKERETILRPLLEKIYRDPDAALVVLNALASDTSIEPRRLVDDLVVAPDRLGRLRGSDLIVDGRAARD
;
A
#
# COMPACT_ATOMS: atom_id res chain seq x y z
N GLU A 1 -0.40 7.65 10.85
CA GLU A 1 0.16 8.85 11.52
C GLU A 1 0.78 8.54 12.88
N LYS A 2 0.00 8.33 13.96
CA LYS A 2 0.55 8.08 15.33
C LYS A 2 1.69 7.07 15.40
N GLY A 3 1.59 5.96 14.65
CA GLY A 3 2.67 4.97 14.56
C GLY A 3 3.95 5.56 13.97
N LEU A 4 3.89 6.24 12.83
CA LEU A 4 5.04 6.89 12.20
C LEU A 4 5.63 7.99 13.10
N ASP A 5 4.78 8.74 13.80
CA ASP A 5 5.21 9.78 14.74
C ASP A 5 6.07 9.19 15.87
N ALA A 6 5.65 8.05 16.42
CA ALA A 6 6.43 7.34 17.43
C ALA A 6 7.81 6.89 16.89
N TYR A 7 7.90 6.39 15.65
CA TYR A 7 9.19 6.06 15.04
C TYR A 7 10.06 7.29 14.82
N ALA A 8 9.47 8.41 14.39
CA ALA A 8 10.19 9.67 14.22
C ALA A 8 10.76 10.18 15.57
N GLN A 9 9.96 10.15 16.65
CA GLN A 9 10.40 10.54 18.01
C GLN A 9 11.61 9.74 18.50
N HIS A 10 11.71 8.46 18.12
CA HIS A 10 12.83 7.58 18.50
C HIS A 10 13.99 7.61 17.49
N GLY A 11 13.95 8.48 16.47
CA GLY A 11 14.99 8.58 15.45
C GLY A 11 15.05 7.37 14.51
N HIS A 12 13.95 6.64 14.35
CA HIS A 12 13.84 5.45 13.51
C HIS A 12 13.17 5.73 12.15
N LEU A 13 13.03 7.01 11.80
CA LEU A 13 12.60 7.44 10.47
C LEU A 13 13.75 8.25 9.85
N ILE A 14 14.35 7.71 8.81
CA ILE A 14 15.55 8.25 8.15
C ILE A 14 15.15 8.71 6.75
N GLU A 15 15.47 9.96 6.42
CA GLU A 15 15.27 10.52 5.08
C GLU A 15 16.61 10.86 4.39
N ALA A 16 16.65 10.70 3.07
CA ALA A 16 17.74 11.16 2.20
C ALA A 16 17.16 11.74 0.91
N ALA A 17 17.92 12.51 0.15
CA ALA A 17 17.40 13.15 -1.05
C ALA A 17 17.11 12.12 -2.14
N THR A 18 18.04 11.19 -2.36
CA THR A 18 18.01 10.22 -3.47
C THR A 18 17.91 8.77 -2.98
N ARG A 19 17.49 7.86 -3.87
CA ARG A 19 17.43 6.43 -3.59
C ARG A 19 18.82 5.81 -3.39
N ASP A 20 19.83 6.31 -4.08
CA ASP A 20 21.20 5.80 -3.90
C ASP A 20 21.77 6.20 -2.54
N GLU A 21 21.52 7.43 -2.09
CA GLU A 21 21.90 7.88 -0.74
C GLU A 21 21.20 7.07 0.35
N ILE A 22 19.89 6.83 0.21
CA ILE A 22 19.15 6.07 1.24
C ILE A 22 19.59 4.61 1.30
N ILE A 23 19.89 3.99 0.15
CA ILE A 23 20.45 2.64 0.10
C ILE A 23 21.83 2.63 0.78
N GLY A 24 22.67 3.64 0.53
CA GLY A 24 23.96 3.79 1.22
C GLY A 24 23.81 3.88 2.74
N ARG A 25 22.81 4.62 3.23
CA ARG A 25 22.49 4.70 4.67
C ARG A 25 22.03 3.36 5.25
N ILE A 26 21.10 2.67 4.59
CA ILE A 26 20.65 1.33 5.00
C ILE A 26 21.84 0.38 5.15
N VAL A 27 22.73 0.40 4.15
CA VAL A 27 23.91 -0.45 4.11
C VAL A 27 24.89 -0.11 5.24
N GLY A 28 25.10 1.17 5.54
CA GLY A 28 25.92 1.63 6.66
C GLY A 28 25.35 1.19 8.02
N ASP A 29 24.06 1.48 8.26
CA ASP A 29 23.38 1.18 9.52
C ASP A 29 23.26 -0.34 9.73
N TRP A 30 23.05 -1.11 8.67
CA TRP A 30 23.07 -2.57 8.70
C TRP A 30 24.46 -3.11 9.06
N THR A 31 25.52 -2.51 8.52
CA THR A 31 26.91 -2.92 8.80
C THR A 31 27.28 -2.67 10.26
N GLU A 32 26.87 -1.53 10.81
CA GLU A 32 27.03 -1.24 12.23
C GLU A 32 26.24 -2.21 13.10
N ALA A 33 24.96 -2.43 12.78
CA ALA A 33 24.11 -3.39 13.49
C ALA A 33 24.71 -4.81 13.47
N ARG A 34 25.29 -5.23 12.34
CA ARG A 34 25.97 -6.51 12.20
C ARG A 34 27.18 -6.61 13.11
N ARG A 35 28.00 -5.56 13.17
CA ARG A 35 29.19 -5.52 14.05
C ARG A 35 28.77 -5.65 15.51
N GLN A 36 27.73 -4.94 15.92
CA GLN A 36 27.17 -5.03 17.27
C GLN A 36 26.65 -6.43 17.58
N ALA A 37 25.85 -7.02 16.68
CA ALA A 37 25.32 -8.37 16.86
C ALA A 37 26.43 -9.45 16.98
N ILE A 38 27.53 -9.30 16.23
CA ILE A 38 28.71 -10.17 16.34
C ILE A 38 29.41 -10.00 17.70
N GLN A 39 29.53 -8.76 18.19
CA GLN A 39 30.14 -8.47 19.49
C GLN A 39 29.28 -9.02 20.64
N ASP A 40 27.96 -8.86 20.56
CA ASP A 40 27.01 -9.40 21.54
C ASP A 40 27.07 -10.94 21.55
N SER A 41 27.10 -11.56 20.37
CA SER A 41 27.27 -13.01 20.22
C SER A 41 28.59 -13.51 20.80
N SER A 42 29.69 -12.75 20.61
CA SER A 42 31.01 -13.07 21.17
C SER A 42 31.00 -12.99 22.70
N THR A 43 30.38 -11.94 23.25
CA THR A 43 30.27 -11.72 24.70
C THR A 43 29.38 -12.78 25.36
N ALA A 44 28.34 -13.23 24.67
CA ALA A 44 27.46 -14.31 25.11
C ALA A 44 28.08 -15.72 24.98
N GLY A 45 29.33 -15.84 24.51
CA GLY A 45 30.04 -17.12 24.38
C GLY A 45 29.69 -17.93 23.13
N ASN A 46 28.98 -17.36 22.16
CA ASN A 46 28.57 -18.02 20.91
C ASN A 46 29.61 -17.87 19.77
N GLY A 47 30.85 -17.50 20.11
CA GLY A 47 31.97 -17.42 19.16
C GLY A 47 31.78 -16.37 18.05
N GLY A 48 30.96 -15.35 18.28
CA GLY A 48 30.72 -14.25 17.33
C GLY A 48 29.91 -14.65 16.09
N ARG A 49 29.29 -15.83 16.08
CA ARG A 49 28.47 -16.29 14.97
C ARG A 49 27.05 -15.75 15.09
N LEU A 50 26.51 -15.26 13.99
CA LEU A 50 25.11 -14.84 13.88
C LEU A 50 24.20 -16.06 13.69
N ARG A 51 23.03 -16.03 14.33
CA ARG A 51 22.00 -17.08 14.28
C ARG A 51 21.19 -17.03 12.98
N GLY A 52 21.17 -15.88 12.31
CA GLY A 52 20.47 -15.66 11.05
C GLY A 52 19.17 -14.87 11.20
N ASP A 53 18.60 -14.79 12.41
CA ASP A 53 17.39 -14.03 12.70
C ASP A 53 17.68 -12.64 13.28
N GLU A 54 18.92 -12.15 13.24
CA GLU A 54 19.25 -10.84 13.79
C GLU A 54 18.83 -9.68 12.88
N LEU A 55 19.13 -9.74 11.58
CA LEU A 55 19.02 -8.60 10.67
C LEU A 55 18.32 -9.00 9.36
N LEU A 56 17.37 -8.19 8.91
CA LEU A 56 16.76 -8.33 7.59
C LEU A 56 16.43 -6.96 6.98
N VAL A 57 16.79 -6.78 5.72
CA VAL A 57 16.38 -5.62 4.93
C VAL A 57 15.13 -5.96 4.13
N LEU A 58 14.13 -5.07 4.16
CA LEU A 58 12.85 -5.24 3.48
C LEU A 58 12.66 -4.14 2.44
N ALA A 59 12.26 -4.53 1.24
CA ALA A 59 11.85 -3.60 0.19
C ALA A 59 10.60 -4.10 -0.53
N HIS A 60 9.90 -3.22 -1.24
CA HIS A 60 8.72 -3.60 -1.99
C HIS A 60 9.08 -4.29 -3.32
N THR A 61 9.99 -3.74 -4.11
CA THR A 61 10.27 -4.24 -5.47
C THR A 61 11.44 -5.22 -5.53
N ASN A 62 11.39 -6.16 -6.47
CA ASN A 62 12.52 -7.09 -6.71
C ASN A 62 13.79 -6.35 -7.17
N GLN A 63 13.65 -5.21 -7.84
CA GLN A 63 14.78 -4.41 -8.30
C GLN A 63 15.53 -3.80 -7.10
N ASP A 64 14.80 -3.23 -6.14
CA ASP A 64 15.39 -2.71 -4.90
C ASP A 64 16.04 -3.83 -4.09
N VAL A 65 15.37 -4.97 -3.96
CA VAL A 65 15.96 -6.15 -3.30
C VAL A 65 17.26 -6.60 -3.96
N LYS A 66 17.33 -6.60 -5.30
CA LYS A 66 18.56 -6.93 -6.02
C LYS A 66 19.67 -5.94 -5.70
N ARG A 67 19.39 -4.64 -5.80
CA ARG A 67 20.37 -3.56 -5.49
C ARG A 67 20.87 -3.64 -4.05
N LEU A 68 19.97 -3.84 -3.09
CA LEU A 68 20.31 -3.96 -1.68
C LEU A 68 21.17 -5.20 -1.41
N ASN A 69 20.81 -6.35 -1.96
CA ASN A 69 21.62 -7.57 -1.81
C ASN A 69 23.02 -7.42 -2.41
N GLU A 70 23.14 -6.81 -3.59
CA GLU A 70 24.44 -6.55 -4.24
C GLU A 70 25.30 -5.58 -3.41
N ALA A 71 24.72 -4.48 -2.93
CA ALA A 71 25.42 -3.50 -2.11
C ALA A 71 25.89 -4.09 -0.75
N LEU A 72 25.00 -4.81 -0.06
CA LEU A 72 25.32 -5.46 1.21
C LEU A 72 26.39 -6.54 1.02
N ARG A 73 26.27 -7.38 -0.01
CA ARG A 73 27.25 -8.44 -0.28
C ARG A 73 28.63 -7.87 -0.63
N SER A 74 28.69 -6.81 -1.44
CA SER A 74 29.95 -6.13 -1.77
C SER A 74 30.66 -5.68 -0.50
N LEU A 75 29.97 -4.99 0.41
CA LEU A 75 30.59 -4.53 1.65
C LEU A 75 31.07 -5.66 2.56
N ILE A 76 30.31 -6.75 2.68
CA ILE A 76 30.71 -7.90 3.51
C ILE A 76 31.94 -8.60 2.91
N SER A 77 31.99 -8.65 1.57
CA SER A 77 33.15 -9.17 0.83
C SER A 77 34.38 -8.28 1.05
N ASP A 78 34.23 -6.97 0.92
CA ASP A 78 35.32 -5.99 1.12
C ASP A 78 35.83 -5.98 2.56
N ALA A 79 34.95 -6.26 3.52
CA ALA A 79 35.30 -6.44 4.93
C ALA A 79 36.01 -7.78 5.23
N GLY A 80 36.21 -8.66 4.24
CA GLY A 80 36.84 -9.97 4.41
C GLY A 80 36.05 -10.93 5.30
N ALA A 81 34.75 -10.71 5.45
CA ALA A 81 33.91 -11.49 6.35
C ALA A 81 33.28 -12.73 5.69
N LEU A 82 33.53 -12.93 4.39
CA LEU A 82 33.12 -14.10 3.62
C LEU A 82 34.31 -15.06 3.43
N GLY A 83 34.03 -16.36 3.46
CA GLY A 83 35.01 -17.41 3.18
C GLY A 83 35.18 -17.68 1.68
N GLU A 84 35.52 -18.92 1.33
CA GLU A 84 35.72 -19.34 -0.07
C GLU A 84 34.44 -19.15 -0.90
N SER A 85 34.53 -18.36 -1.98
CA SER A 85 33.47 -18.13 -2.93
C SER A 85 33.50 -19.16 -4.08
N ARG A 86 32.32 -19.56 -4.54
CA ARG A 86 32.14 -20.38 -5.75
C ARG A 86 30.96 -19.91 -6.56
N SER A 87 31.10 -20.00 -7.87
CA SER A 87 30.00 -19.80 -8.81
C SER A 87 29.01 -20.96 -8.73
N PHE A 88 27.73 -20.62 -8.74
CA PHE A 88 26.60 -21.53 -8.69
C PHE A 88 25.56 -21.10 -9.72
N GLN A 89 25.12 -22.03 -10.56
CA GLN A 89 24.06 -21.77 -11.54
C GLN A 89 22.68 -21.81 -10.89
N THR A 90 22.10 -20.62 -10.65
CA THR A 90 20.71 -20.49 -10.21
C THR A 90 19.76 -20.44 -11.41
N GLU A 91 18.47 -20.66 -11.17
CA GLU A 91 17.43 -20.54 -12.21
C GLU A 91 17.34 -19.12 -12.79
N ARG A 92 17.87 -18.12 -12.08
CA ARG A 92 17.91 -16.72 -12.49
C ARG A 92 19.28 -16.30 -13.05
N GLY A 93 20.15 -17.27 -13.34
CA GLY A 93 21.51 -17.08 -13.86
C GLY A 93 22.60 -17.42 -12.86
N GLY A 94 23.85 -17.36 -13.32
CA GLY A 94 25.02 -17.60 -12.49
C GLY A 94 25.15 -16.58 -11.36
N ARG A 95 25.35 -17.06 -10.13
CA ARG A 95 25.62 -16.23 -8.95
C ARG A 95 26.79 -16.82 -8.18
N GLU A 96 27.54 -15.97 -7.52
CA GLU A 96 28.55 -16.43 -6.57
C GLU A 96 27.95 -16.53 -5.17
N PHE A 97 28.35 -17.59 -4.45
CA PHE A 97 28.07 -17.75 -3.02
C PHE A 97 29.36 -18.06 -2.29
N ALA A 98 29.51 -17.51 -1.10
CA ALA A 98 30.64 -17.73 -0.21
C ALA A 98 30.20 -18.33 1.12
N ALA A 99 31.10 -19.01 1.82
CA ALA A 99 30.83 -19.41 3.21
C ALA A 99 30.56 -18.16 4.06
N GLY A 100 29.47 -18.16 4.81
CA GLY A 100 28.95 -17.01 5.55
C GLY A 100 27.85 -16.22 4.81
N ASP A 101 27.60 -16.49 3.53
CA ASP A 101 26.55 -15.79 2.79
C ASP A 101 25.16 -16.11 3.35
N ARG A 102 24.30 -15.09 3.41
CA ARG A 102 22.88 -15.23 3.66
C ARG A 102 22.15 -15.53 2.35
N ILE A 103 21.34 -16.57 2.32
CA ILE A 103 20.57 -16.97 1.13
C ILE A 103 19.10 -17.17 1.42
N ILE A 104 18.27 -17.03 0.39
CA ILE A 104 16.83 -17.28 0.41
C ILE A 104 16.45 -18.35 -0.63
N PHE A 105 15.58 -19.28 -0.21
CA PHE A 105 14.98 -20.28 -1.09
C PHE A 105 13.74 -19.68 -1.77
N LEU A 106 13.62 -19.86 -3.08
CA LEU A 106 12.59 -19.21 -3.90
C LEU A 106 11.47 -20.15 -4.35
N GLU A 107 11.63 -21.45 -4.15
CA GLU A 107 10.66 -22.48 -4.55
C GLU A 107 10.48 -23.54 -3.47
N ASN A 108 9.25 -24.04 -3.35
CA ASN A 108 8.95 -25.22 -2.53
C ASN A 108 9.45 -26.47 -3.25
N ALA A 109 10.38 -27.21 -2.65
CA ALA A 109 10.90 -28.43 -3.25
C ALA A 109 11.16 -29.53 -2.23
N ARG A 110 11.01 -30.77 -2.70
CA ARG A 110 11.46 -31.98 -2.03
C ARG A 110 12.43 -32.70 -2.97
N PHE A 111 13.66 -32.89 -2.54
CA PHE A 111 14.71 -33.49 -3.38
C PHE A 111 15.66 -34.37 -2.56
N LEU A 112 16.46 -35.16 -3.27
CA LEU A 112 17.55 -35.95 -2.69
C LEU A 112 18.86 -35.40 -3.23
N GLU A 113 19.85 -35.23 -2.35
CA GLU A 113 21.20 -34.84 -2.76
C GLU A 113 22.13 -36.06 -2.66
N PRO A 114 22.55 -36.66 -3.79
CA PRO A 114 23.40 -37.85 -3.80
C PRO A 114 24.72 -37.67 -3.03
N ARG A 115 25.24 -36.45 -2.97
CA ARG A 115 26.50 -36.11 -2.27
C ARG A 115 26.31 -35.93 -0.76
N ALA A 116 25.06 -35.88 -0.28
CA ALA A 116 24.70 -35.81 1.13
C ALA A 116 23.69 -36.90 1.54
N PRO A 117 24.00 -38.19 1.34
CA PRO A 117 23.04 -39.29 1.56
C PRO A 117 22.59 -39.40 3.03
N ARG A 118 23.40 -38.88 3.96
CA ARG A 118 23.12 -38.86 5.41
C ARG A 118 21.89 -38.01 5.77
N LEU A 119 21.56 -37.02 4.95
CA LEU A 119 20.43 -36.11 5.20
C LEU A 119 19.09 -36.65 4.68
N GLY A 120 19.11 -37.70 3.85
CA GLY A 120 17.91 -38.25 3.24
C GLY A 120 17.15 -37.23 2.38
N PRO A 121 15.82 -37.40 2.20
CA PRO A 121 14.99 -36.42 1.49
C PRO A 121 14.98 -35.07 2.20
N GLN A 122 15.35 -34.03 1.46
CA GLN A 122 15.41 -32.66 1.95
C GLN A 122 14.18 -31.89 1.50
N TYR A 123 13.73 -30.95 2.33
CA TYR A 123 12.51 -30.17 2.10
C TYR A 123 12.80 -28.69 2.33
N VAL A 124 12.57 -27.88 1.31
CA VAL A 124 12.72 -26.42 1.37
C VAL A 124 11.41 -25.75 0.96
N LYS A 125 11.14 -24.59 1.54
CA LYS A 125 9.97 -23.77 1.19
C LYS A 125 10.44 -22.42 0.66
N ASN A 126 9.66 -21.85 -0.26
CA ASN A 126 9.82 -20.48 -0.72
C ASN A 126 9.73 -19.53 0.48
N GLY A 127 10.71 -18.63 0.59
CA GLY A 127 10.87 -17.69 1.70
C GLY A 127 11.71 -18.22 2.86
N MET A 128 12.14 -19.49 2.86
CA MET A 128 13.09 -19.96 3.86
C MET A 128 14.43 -19.24 3.69
N LEU A 129 15.00 -18.79 4.81
CA LEU A 129 16.31 -18.20 4.87
C LEU A 129 17.31 -19.17 5.52
N GLY A 130 18.57 -19.04 5.11
CA GLY A 130 19.66 -19.82 5.66
C GLY A 130 21.01 -19.17 5.42
N THR A 131 22.01 -19.67 6.14
CA THR A 131 23.39 -19.20 6.06
C THR A 131 24.27 -20.30 5.48
N VAL A 132 25.04 -19.98 4.44
CA VAL A 132 25.98 -20.90 3.79
C VAL A 132 27.10 -21.23 4.77
N VAL A 133 27.31 -22.51 5.03
CA VAL A 133 28.37 -23.05 5.90
C VAL A 133 29.61 -23.40 5.08
N SER A 134 29.41 -24.00 3.90
CA SER A 134 30.49 -24.33 2.96
C SER A 134 29.96 -24.32 1.53
N THR A 135 30.86 -24.04 0.57
CA THR A 135 30.52 -23.88 -0.85
C THR A 135 31.04 -25.01 -1.75
N GLY A 136 31.89 -25.89 -1.22
CA GLY A 136 32.43 -27.05 -1.94
C GLY A 136 32.34 -28.35 -1.16
N ASP A 137 32.50 -29.45 -1.88
CA ASP A 137 32.65 -30.79 -1.32
C ASP A 137 34.13 -31.19 -1.16
N LYS A 138 34.40 -32.42 -0.68
CA LYS A 138 35.77 -32.93 -0.52
C LYS A 138 36.54 -33.08 -1.84
N ARG A 139 35.87 -32.99 -2.99
CA ARG A 139 36.42 -33.11 -4.34
C ARG A 139 36.59 -31.75 -5.03
N GLY A 140 36.08 -30.68 -4.42
CA GLY A 140 36.12 -29.32 -4.96
C GLY A 140 34.96 -28.97 -5.89
N ASP A 141 33.96 -29.85 -6.01
CA ASP A 141 32.78 -29.57 -6.81
C ASP A 141 31.85 -28.59 -6.10
N THR A 142 31.09 -27.80 -6.86
CA THR A 142 30.11 -26.84 -6.33
C THR A 142 29.02 -27.56 -5.53
N LEU A 143 29.02 -27.34 -4.21
CA LEU A 143 28.07 -27.94 -3.28
C LEU A 143 27.83 -26.98 -2.11
N LEU A 144 26.63 -26.41 -2.03
CA LEU A 144 26.29 -25.47 -0.97
C LEU A 144 25.71 -26.24 0.21
N SER A 145 26.42 -26.22 1.35
CA SER A 145 25.87 -26.65 2.64
C SER A 145 25.33 -25.43 3.37
N VAL A 146 24.06 -25.45 3.72
CA VAL A 146 23.30 -24.29 4.23
C VAL A 146 22.67 -24.66 5.57
N ARG A 147 22.92 -23.85 6.59
CA ARG A 147 22.21 -23.93 7.88
C ARG A 147 20.97 -23.05 7.79
N LEU A 148 19.79 -23.64 7.80
CA LEU A 148 18.52 -22.91 7.87
C LEU A 148 18.32 -22.29 9.26
N ASP A 149 17.50 -21.25 9.34
CA ASP A 149 17.16 -20.58 10.61
C ASP A 149 16.43 -21.46 11.61
N ASN A 150 15.71 -22.47 11.11
CA ASN A 150 15.08 -23.48 11.96
C ASN A 150 16.08 -24.51 12.51
N GLY A 151 17.38 -24.31 12.30
CA GLY A 151 18.47 -25.13 12.81
C GLY A 151 18.84 -26.34 11.95
N ARG A 152 18.03 -26.67 10.92
CA ARG A 152 18.30 -27.82 10.03
C ARG A 152 19.38 -27.48 9.01
N ASP A 153 20.18 -28.48 8.67
CA ASP A 153 21.09 -28.40 7.53
C ASP A 153 20.39 -28.83 6.24
N VAL A 154 20.67 -28.11 5.16
CA VAL A 154 20.29 -28.45 3.79
C VAL A 154 21.52 -28.36 2.91
N VAL A 155 21.72 -29.37 2.06
CA VAL A 155 22.80 -29.42 1.08
C VAL A 155 22.18 -29.41 -0.31
N ILE A 156 22.63 -28.47 -1.15
CA ILE A 156 22.17 -28.33 -2.53
C ILE A 156 23.35 -28.31 -3.50
N SER A 157 23.18 -28.97 -4.62
CA SER A 157 24.01 -28.83 -5.82
C SER A 157 23.21 -28.20 -6.95
N GLU A 158 23.90 -27.84 -8.03
CA GLU A 158 23.28 -27.39 -9.28
C GLU A 158 22.37 -28.47 -9.87
N ASP A 159 22.56 -29.75 -9.58
CA ASP A 159 21.69 -30.81 -10.10
C ASP A 159 20.45 -31.04 -9.22
N SER A 160 20.54 -30.73 -7.92
CA SER A 160 19.44 -31.00 -6.98
C SER A 160 18.44 -29.85 -6.85
N TYR A 161 18.91 -28.59 -6.82
CA TYR A 161 18.07 -27.43 -6.54
C TYR A 161 18.75 -26.11 -6.95
N ARG A 162 18.12 -25.32 -7.82
CA ARG A 162 18.69 -24.07 -8.38
C ARG A 162 17.99 -22.79 -7.94
N ASN A 163 16.88 -22.88 -7.21
CA ASN A 163 16.00 -21.74 -6.96
C ASN A 163 16.41 -20.99 -5.68
N VAL A 164 17.65 -20.46 -5.67
CA VAL A 164 18.22 -19.69 -4.56
C VAL A 164 18.67 -18.30 -5.00
N ASP A 165 18.70 -17.35 -4.06
CA ASP A 165 19.24 -16.01 -4.24
C ASP A 165 19.89 -15.52 -2.93
N HIS A 166 20.56 -14.37 -2.95
CA HIS A 166 21.04 -13.70 -1.74
C HIS A 166 19.86 -13.26 -0.86
N GLY A 167 20.02 -13.45 0.45
CA GLY A 167 18.96 -13.29 1.45
C GLY A 167 19.24 -12.19 2.48
N TYR A 168 20.13 -11.24 2.18
CA TYR A 168 20.37 -10.07 3.04
C TYR A 168 19.18 -9.10 3.02
N ALA A 169 18.59 -8.96 1.83
CA ALA A 169 17.35 -8.26 1.60
C ALA A 169 16.28 -9.19 1.01
N ALA A 170 15.02 -8.98 1.39
CA ALA A 170 13.88 -9.72 0.89
C ALA A 170 12.70 -8.79 0.59
N THR A 171 11.78 -9.24 -0.28
CA THR A 171 10.56 -8.48 -0.51
C THR A 171 9.61 -8.63 0.68
N ILE A 172 8.84 -7.58 0.98
CA ILE A 172 7.86 -7.56 2.09
C ILE A 172 6.89 -8.75 2.01
N HIS A 173 6.48 -9.16 0.79
CA HIS A 173 5.62 -10.32 0.57
C HIS A 173 6.31 -11.67 0.85
N LYS A 174 7.63 -11.79 0.61
CA LYS A 174 8.39 -13.02 0.83
C LYS A 174 8.85 -13.18 2.28
N SER A 175 8.95 -12.09 3.04
CA SER A 175 9.25 -12.10 4.47
C SER A 175 8.02 -12.36 5.36
N GLN A 176 6.87 -12.72 4.77
CA GLN A 176 5.66 -12.97 5.53
C GLN A 176 5.84 -14.18 6.47
N GLY A 177 5.82 -13.92 7.78
CA GLY A 177 6.06 -14.93 8.82
C GLY A 177 7.51 -15.03 9.31
N ALA A 178 8.44 -14.28 8.70
CA ALA A 178 9.77 -14.09 9.28
C ALA A 178 9.69 -13.08 10.43
N THR A 179 10.37 -13.38 11.52
CA THR A 179 10.50 -12.48 12.66
C THR A 179 11.99 -12.38 12.99
N VAL A 180 12.55 -11.18 12.86
CA VAL A 180 13.96 -10.92 13.11
C VAL A 180 14.14 -9.89 14.24
N GLU A 181 15.33 -9.78 14.79
CA GLU A 181 15.60 -8.84 15.88
C GLU A 181 15.50 -7.38 15.41
N ARG A 182 16.13 -7.08 14.27
CA ARG A 182 16.14 -5.74 13.66
C ARG A 182 15.81 -5.76 12.17
N THR A 183 14.92 -4.86 11.75
CA THR A 183 14.52 -4.71 10.35
C THR A 183 14.86 -3.34 9.79
N PHE A 184 15.30 -3.31 8.54
CA PHE A 184 15.58 -2.08 7.79
C PHE A 184 14.60 -2.01 6.62
N VAL A 185 13.66 -1.08 6.65
CA VAL A 185 12.58 -1.01 5.66
C VAL A 185 12.82 0.14 4.69
N LEU A 186 13.02 -0.16 3.41
CA LEU A 186 13.01 0.84 2.35
C LEU A 186 11.57 1.19 1.99
N ALA A 187 11.12 2.38 2.40
CA ALA A 187 9.83 2.95 2.07
C ALA A 187 9.81 3.42 0.62
N THR A 188 8.73 3.11 -0.10
CA THR A 188 8.51 3.58 -1.47
C THR A 188 7.11 4.13 -1.67
N GLY A 189 6.93 4.96 -2.69
CA GLY A 189 5.64 5.56 -3.06
C GLY A 189 4.54 4.53 -3.38
N MET A 190 4.90 3.29 -3.73
CA MET A 190 3.95 2.19 -3.94
C MET A 190 3.43 1.51 -2.67
N MET A 191 4.03 1.78 -1.50
CA MET A 191 3.59 1.13 -0.27
C MET A 191 2.25 1.68 0.22
N ASP A 192 1.38 0.77 0.64
CA ASP A 192 0.09 1.06 1.26
C ASP A 192 0.13 0.77 2.77
N GLN A 193 -1.00 0.96 3.45
CA GLN A 193 -1.12 0.68 4.88
C GLN A 193 -0.80 -0.78 5.23
N HIS A 194 -1.17 -1.74 4.39
CA HIS A 194 -0.94 -3.16 4.66
C HIS A 194 0.53 -3.54 4.51
N LEU A 195 1.20 -3.09 3.45
CA LEU A 195 2.63 -3.30 3.23
C LEU A 195 3.46 -2.61 4.32
N THR A 196 3.06 -1.41 4.73
CA THR A 196 3.70 -0.68 5.83
C THR A 196 3.52 -1.42 7.14
N TYR A 197 2.31 -1.85 7.48
CA TYR A 197 2.06 -2.63 8.68
C TYR A 197 2.86 -3.94 8.68
N VAL A 198 2.83 -4.68 7.57
CA VAL A 198 3.52 -5.96 7.45
C VAL A 198 5.03 -5.80 7.57
N SER A 199 5.62 -4.78 6.96
CA SER A 199 7.08 -4.54 7.04
C SER A 199 7.50 -4.10 8.44
N MET A 200 6.78 -3.14 9.03
CA MET A 200 7.09 -2.59 10.35
C MET A 200 6.81 -3.56 11.50
N THR A 201 6.10 -4.68 11.29
CA THR A 201 5.82 -5.70 12.32
C THR A 201 6.70 -6.95 12.22
N ARG A 202 7.75 -6.94 11.39
CA ARG A 202 8.70 -8.07 11.28
C ARG A 202 9.80 -8.09 12.34
N HIS A 203 9.95 -7.01 13.11
CA HIS A 203 10.98 -6.90 14.13
C HIS A 203 10.50 -7.39 15.51
N ARG A 204 11.43 -7.90 16.34
CA ARG A 204 11.22 -8.12 17.80
C ARG A 204 11.73 -6.94 18.62
N GLY A 205 12.87 -6.39 18.22
CA GLY A 205 13.58 -5.34 18.96
C GLY A 205 13.47 -3.97 18.32
N ARG A 206 13.85 -3.83 17.05
CA ARG A 206 13.90 -2.51 16.37
C ARG A 206 13.53 -2.55 14.89
N ALA A 207 12.78 -1.56 14.42
CA ALA A 207 12.58 -1.30 13.00
C ALA A 207 12.98 0.13 12.65
N ASP A 208 13.76 0.27 11.58
CA ASP A 208 14.14 1.56 11.01
C ASP A 208 13.50 1.70 9.62
N LEU A 209 12.79 2.82 9.39
CA LEU A 209 12.13 3.15 8.13
C LEU A 209 12.94 4.19 7.36
N TYR A 210 13.27 3.88 6.11
CA TYR A 210 14.15 4.66 5.25
C TYR A 210 13.37 5.18 4.04
N ALA A 211 13.36 6.49 3.82
CA ALA A 211 12.64 7.12 2.72
C ALA A 211 13.55 8.03 1.89
N ALA A 212 13.49 7.91 0.57
CA ALA A 212 14.14 8.85 -0.35
C ALA A 212 13.16 9.96 -0.76
N LYS A 213 13.54 11.24 -0.70
CA LYS A 213 12.66 12.36 -1.05
C LYS A 213 12.11 12.22 -2.47
N GLU A 214 12.95 11.83 -3.42
CA GLU A 214 12.56 11.61 -4.83
C GLU A 214 11.43 10.57 -5.04
N ASP A 215 11.23 9.63 -4.11
CA ASP A 215 10.15 8.63 -4.18
C ASP A 215 8.81 9.17 -3.67
N PHE A 216 8.82 10.27 -2.90
CA PHE A 216 7.66 10.86 -2.24
C PHE A 216 7.33 12.29 -2.72
N GLU A 217 8.14 12.85 -3.61
CA GLU A 217 7.85 14.11 -4.29
C GLU A 217 6.53 14.04 -5.07
N ALA A 218 5.70 15.08 -4.92
CA ALA A 218 4.52 15.27 -5.72
C ALA A 218 4.93 15.56 -7.17
N ARG A 219 5.00 14.52 -8.02
CA ARG A 219 5.24 14.70 -9.45
C ARG A 219 4.10 15.54 -10.04
N PRO A 220 4.37 16.75 -10.57
CA PRO A 220 3.34 17.70 -11.00
C PRO A 220 2.69 17.31 -12.33
N GLU A 221 2.76 16.04 -12.74
CA GLU A 221 2.37 15.65 -14.11
C GLU A 221 0.88 15.89 -14.35
N TRP A 222 -0.01 15.81 -13.35
CA TRP A 222 -1.45 16.10 -13.54
C TRP A 222 -2.10 16.83 -12.35
N GLY A 223 -1.37 17.77 -11.76
CA GLY A 223 -1.93 18.75 -10.84
C GLY A 223 -1.51 20.12 -11.31
N ARG A 224 -2.41 20.88 -11.94
CA ARG A 224 -2.26 22.35 -11.95
C ARG A 224 -1.86 22.72 -10.53
N LYS A 225 -0.76 23.48 -10.32
CA LYS A 225 -0.54 24.23 -9.07
C LYS A 225 -1.92 24.72 -8.66
N GLN A 226 -2.52 24.15 -7.62
CA GLN A 226 -3.87 24.54 -7.24
C GLN A 226 -3.72 26.02 -6.92
N ARG A 227 -4.22 26.89 -7.80
CA ARG A 227 -4.40 28.29 -7.44
C ARG A 227 -5.26 28.22 -6.20
N ALA A 228 -4.74 28.73 -5.08
CA ALA A 228 -5.44 28.72 -3.81
C ALA A 228 -6.88 29.18 -4.09
N ASP A 229 -7.83 28.27 -3.93
CA ASP A 229 -9.22 28.61 -4.12
C ASP A 229 -9.59 29.52 -2.94
N HIS A 230 -9.56 30.82 -3.17
CA HIS A 230 -9.86 31.82 -2.14
C HIS A 230 -11.28 31.62 -1.56
N ALA A 231 -12.16 30.87 -2.24
CA ALA A 231 -13.47 30.47 -1.71
C ALA A 231 -13.40 29.27 -0.75
N ALA A 232 -12.42 28.35 -0.92
CA ALA A 232 -12.17 27.26 0.02
C ALA A 232 -11.51 27.76 1.33
N GLY A 233 -10.80 28.88 1.24
CA GLY A 233 -10.14 29.57 2.36
C GLY A 233 -8.64 29.26 2.41
N VAL A 234 -7.84 30.31 2.56
CA VAL A 234 -6.39 30.19 2.72
C VAL A 234 -6.09 30.10 4.20
N THR A 235 -5.40 29.02 4.61
CA THR A 235 -5.05 28.78 6.01
C THR A 235 -3.54 28.85 6.19
N GLY A 236 -3.08 29.69 7.11
CA GLY A 236 -1.64 29.85 7.35
C GLY A 236 -1.35 30.88 8.43
N GLU A 237 -0.06 31.20 8.61
CA GLU A 237 0.40 32.26 9.49
C GLU A 237 0.05 33.63 8.92
N LEU A 238 -0.55 34.51 9.72
CA LEU A 238 -0.64 35.91 9.34
C LEU A 238 0.73 36.57 9.53
N VAL A 239 1.46 36.77 8.44
CA VAL A 239 2.82 37.34 8.47
C VAL A 239 2.78 38.84 8.65
N GLU A 240 1.91 39.50 7.90
CA GLU A 240 1.83 40.95 7.85
C GLU A 240 0.41 41.36 7.46
N SER A 241 -0.09 42.43 8.06
CA SER A 241 -1.29 43.09 7.58
C SER A 241 -1.08 44.60 7.52
N GLY A 242 -1.57 45.24 6.46
CA GLY A 242 -1.27 46.64 6.23
C GLY A 242 -2.09 47.27 5.12
N GLN A 243 -1.71 48.49 4.75
CA GLN A 243 -2.24 49.18 3.59
C GLN A 243 -1.11 49.39 2.58
N ALA A 244 -1.33 48.94 1.35
CA ALA A 244 -0.37 49.11 0.28
C ALA A 244 -1.11 49.37 -1.04
N LYS A 245 -0.40 49.95 -2.01
CA LYS A 245 -0.94 50.13 -3.35
C LYS A 245 -1.15 48.78 -4.02
N PHE A 246 -2.39 48.48 -4.40
CA PHE A 246 -2.75 47.25 -5.14
C PHE A 246 -2.04 47.19 -6.50
N ARG A 247 -1.75 48.36 -7.10
CA ARG A 247 -0.96 48.51 -8.33
C ARG A 247 0.23 49.42 -8.08
N PRO A 248 1.47 48.90 -8.12
CA PRO A 248 2.67 49.70 -7.84
C PRO A 248 2.90 50.87 -8.82
N ASN A 249 2.40 50.77 -10.05
CA ASN A 249 2.61 51.74 -11.13
C ASN A 249 1.49 52.80 -11.26
N ASP A 250 0.52 52.81 -10.34
CA ASP A 250 -0.62 53.73 -10.38
C ASP A 250 -0.47 54.75 -9.23
N GLU A 251 0.01 55.95 -9.55
CA GLU A 251 0.27 56.99 -8.54
C GLU A 251 -1.03 57.50 -7.89
N ASP A 252 -2.14 57.45 -8.62
CA ASP A 252 -3.47 57.92 -8.21
C ASP A 252 -4.34 56.84 -7.53
N ALA A 253 -3.84 55.60 -7.39
CA ALA A 253 -4.58 54.53 -6.71
C ALA A 253 -4.48 54.65 -5.18
N ASP A 254 -5.63 54.61 -4.51
CA ASP A 254 -5.73 54.58 -3.06
C ASP A 254 -5.09 53.31 -2.45
N ASP A 255 -4.53 53.44 -1.24
CA ASP A 255 -3.97 52.31 -0.52
C ASP A 255 -5.07 51.29 -0.18
N SER A 256 -4.83 50.03 -0.52
CA SER A 256 -5.77 48.92 -0.32
C SER A 256 -5.30 48.05 0.85
N PRO A 257 -6.21 47.61 1.75
CA PRO A 257 -5.83 46.69 2.80
C PRO A 257 -5.41 45.33 2.23
N TYR A 258 -4.30 44.81 2.74
CA TYR A 258 -3.80 43.47 2.45
C TYR A 258 -3.51 42.68 3.73
N ALA A 259 -3.50 41.36 3.57
CA ALA A 259 -3.02 40.41 4.55
C ALA A 259 -2.16 39.36 3.84
N ASP A 260 -0.93 39.19 4.29
CA ASP A 260 -0.01 38.16 3.80
C ASP A 260 -0.14 36.93 4.69
N VAL A 261 -0.60 35.82 4.11
CA VAL A 261 -0.76 34.54 4.80
C VAL A 261 0.26 33.55 4.28
N MET A 262 1.14 33.05 5.16
CA MET A 262 2.11 32.01 4.84
C MET A 262 1.51 30.63 5.15
N THR A 263 1.24 29.85 4.11
CA THR A 263 0.73 28.48 4.22
C THR A 263 1.82 27.52 4.69
N ASP A 264 1.42 26.34 5.20
CA ASP A 264 2.32 25.29 5.71
C ASP A 264 3.33 24.75 4.68
N ASP A 265 3.10 24.99 3.39
CA ASP A 265 4.00 24.64 2.29
C ASP A 265 5.10 25.70 2.04
N GLY A 266 5.11 26.77 2.84
CA GLY A 266 6.04 27.90 2.72
C GLY A 266 5.64 28.94 1.68
N SER A 267 4.48 28.80 1.03
CA SER A 267 3.98 29.79 0.07
C SER A 267 3.38 31.00 0.80
N VAL A 268 3.76 32.22 0.40
CA VAL A 268 3.12 33.45 0.90
C VAL A 268 2.01 33.87 -0.05
N HIS A 269 0.78 33.91 0.46
CA HIS A 269 -0.41 34.35 -0.24
C HIS A 269 -0.81 35.75 0.22
N ARG A 270 -0.56 36.75 -0.64
CA ARG A 270 -1.06 38.11 -0.43
C ARG A 270 -2.53 38.20 -0.81
N LEU A 271 -3.40 38.44 0.17
CA LEU A 271 -4.83 38.61 0.00
C LEU A 271 -5.19 40.09 0.09
N TRP A 272 -6.11 40.53 -0.76
CA TRP A 272 -6.55 41.92 -0.82
C TRP A 272 -8.05 42.04 -0.58
N GLY A 273 -8.44 43.04 0.21
CA GLY A 273 -9.85 43.29 0.48
C GLY A 273 -10.09 44.34 1.54
N VAL A 274 -10.99 45.27 1.25
CA VAL A 274 -11.39 46.36 2.17
C VAL A 274 -12.03 45.82 3.45
N SER A 275 -12.62 44.62 3.41
CA SER A 275 -13.21 43.94 4.57
C SER A 275 -12.19 43.17 5.42
N LEU A 276 -10.93 43.01 4.98
CA LEU A 276 -9.91 42.26 5.72
C LEU A 276 -9.60 42.82 7.11
N PRO A 277 -9.40 44.14 7.30
CA PRO A 277 -9.11 44.67 8.64
C PRO A 277 -10.23 44.38 9.63
N LYS A 278 -11.48 44.58 9.20
CA LYS A 278 -12.67 44.30 10.01
C LYS A 278 -12.81 42.81 10.29
N ALA A 279 -12.54 41.95 9.31
CA ALA A 279 -12.59 40.51 9.48
C ALA A 279 -11.52 40.00 10.46
N LEU A 280 -10.30 40.55 10.43
CA LEU A 280 -9.23 40.21 11.36
C LEU A 280 -9.56 40.65 12.79
N GLU A 281 -10.13 41.86 12.95
CA GLU A 281 -10.57 42.38 14.25
C GLU A 281 -11.73 41.55 14.84
N GLU A 282 -12.76 41.24 14.04
CA GLU A 282 -13.87 40.37 14.45
C GLU A 282 -13.42 38.93 14.74
N GLY A 283 -12.40 38.44 14.02
CA GLY A 283 -11.77 37.14 14.24
C GLY A 283 -10.80 37.09 15.42
N GLY A 284 -10.45 38.24 16.01
CA GLY A 284 -9.48 38.35 17.09
C GLY A 284 -8.08 37.83 16.72
N VAL A 285 -7.67 38.02 15.46
CA VAL A 285 -6.41 37.50 14.90
C VAL A 285 -5.32 38.55 15.04
N SER A 286 -4.15 38.16 15.54
CA SER A 286 -2.94 38.99 15.57
C SER A 286 -1.89 38.47 14.60
N GLU A 287 -0.89 39.29 14.27
CA GLU A 287 0.28 38.85 13.50
C GLU A 287 0.99 37.69 14.22
N GLY A 288 1.33 36.64 13.47
CA GLY A 288 1.87 35.38 13.97
C GLY A 288 0.84 34.30 14.33
N ASP A 289 -0.46 34.62 14.35
CA ASP A 289 -1.51 33.61 14.57
C ASP A 289 -1.77 32.76 13.31
N THR A 290 -2.22 31.51 13.51
CA THR A 290 -2.70 30.68 12.41
C THR A 290 -4.16 31.03 12.11
N VAL A 291 -4.41 31.61 10.93
CA VAL A 291 -5.71 32.09 10.48
C VAL A 291 -6.19 31.37 9.24
N THR A 292 -7.49 31.09 9.15
CA THR A 292 -8.16 30.80 7.88
C THR A 292 -8.87 32.04 7.38
N LEU A 293 -8.44 32.57 6.24
CA LEU A 293 -9.10 33.66 5.53
C LEU A 293 -9.90 33.11 4.35
N ARG A 294 -11.22 33.24 4.43
CA ARG A 294 -12.14 32.77 3.38
C ARG A 294 -12.88 33.92 2.73
N LYS A 295 -12.97 33.89 1.40
CA LYS A 295 -13.80 34.82 0.62
C LYS A 295 -15.24 34.32 0.64
N ASP A 296 -16.07 34.92 1.49
CA ASP A 296 -17.47 34.52 1.70
C ASP A 296 -18.44 35.12 0.66
N GLY A 297 -17.98 36.08 -0.16
CA GLY A 297 -18.79 36.62 -1.25
C GLY A 297 -18.23 37.87 -1.90
N VAL A 298 -19.05 38.49 -2.76
CA VAL A 298 -18.80 39.77 -3.43
C VAL A 298 -20.00 40.68 -3.18
N GLU A 299 -19.76 41.85 -2.60
CA GLU A 299 -20.75 42.90 -2.35
C GLU A 299 -20.57 44.03 -3.38
N LYS A 300 -21.63 44.41 -4.10
CA LYS A 300 -21.56 45.50 -5.09
C LYS A 300 -21.71 46.84 -4.39
N VAL A 301 -20.70 47.69 -4.47
CA VAL A 301 -20.74 49.04 -3.86
C VAL A 301 -20.36 50.10 -4.88
N LYS A 302 -21.09 51.21 -4.88
CA LYS A 302 -20.80 52.38 -5.70
C LYS A 302 -19.62 53.14 -5.09
N VAL A 303 -18.53 53.29 -5.85
CA VAL A 303 -17.33 54.04 -5.48
C VAL A 303 -17.21 55.23 -6.41
N GLN A 304 -16.92 56.40 -5.85
CA GLN A 304 -16.62 57.60 -6.64
C GLN A 304 -15.17 57.52 -7.13
N VAL A 305 -14.98 57.31 -8.43
CA VAL A 305 -13.65 57.27 -9.04
C VAL A 305 -13.32 58.67 -9.56
N PRO A 306 -12.20 59.28 -9.16
CA PRO A 306 -11.74 60.53 -9.72
C PRO A 306 -11.20 60.29 -11.14
N ILE A 307 -11.88 60.85 -12.14
CA ILE A 307 -11.40 60.94 -13.52
C ILE A 307 -10.70 62.29 -13.66
N VAL A 308 -9.41 62.25 -13.96
CA VAL A 308 -8.63 63.45 -14.25
C VAL A 308 -8.77 63.76 -15.74
N ASP A 309 -9.26 64.95 -16.05
CA ASP A 309 -9.40 65.41 -17.43
C ASP A 309 -8.02 65.87 -17.96
N GLU A 310 -7.50 65.17 -18.99
CA GLU A 310 -6.13 65.33 -19.54
C GLU A 310 -5.80 66.76 -20.00
N GLN A 311 -6.82 67.60 -20.27
CA GLN A 311 -6.63 68.97 -20.77
C GLN A 311 -6.75 70.06 -19.70
N THR A 312 -7.36 69.77 -18.54
CA THR A 312 -7.66 70.80 -17.52
C THR A 312 -7.14 70.45 -16.13
N GLY A 313 -6.71 69.21 -15.89
CA GLY A 313 -6.25 68.75 -14.57
C GLY A 313 -7.33 68.74 -13.49
N GLN A 314 -8.59 68.99 -13.84
CA GLN A 314 -9.71 68.99 -12.89
C GLN A 314 -10.18 67.56 -12.62
N LYS A 315 -10.30 67.21 -11.33
CA LYS A 315 -10.79 65.90 -10.87
C LYS A 315 -12.32 65.88 -10.94
N ARG A 316 -12.90 65.04 -11.81
CA ARG A 316 -14.34 64.77 -11.87
C ARG A 316 -14.63 63.41 -11.24
N PHE A 317 -15.48 63.36 -10.23
CA PHE A 317 -15.86 62.11 -9.58
C PHE A 317 -17.04 61.46 -10.31
N GLU A 318 -16.86 60.22 -10.78
CA GLU A 318 -17.93 59.41 -11.38
C GLU A 318 -18.27 58.24 -10.46
N GLU A 319 -19.56 58.03 -10.17
CA GLU A 319 -20.01 56.86 -9.42
C GLU A 319 -19.92 55.60 -10.28
N ARG A 320 -19.01 54.70 -9.92
CA ARG A 320 -18.82 53.41 -10.58
C ARG A 320 -19.21 52.29 -9.63
N GLU A 321 -19.98 51.32 -10.11
CA GLU A 321 -20.24 50.10 -9.34
C GLU A 321 -19.00 49.21 -9.35
N VAL A 322 -18.52 48.87 -8.16
CA VAL A 322 -17.33 48.04 -7.96
C VAL A 322 -17.67 46.86 -7.06
N ASP A 323 -17.19 45.69 -7.47
CA ASP A 323 -17.33 44.42 -6.75
C ASP A 323 -16.34 44.39 -5.57
N ARG A 324 -16.83 44.33 -4.33
CA ARG A 324 -16.01 44.26 -3.10
C ARG A 324 -16.00 42.85 -2.53
N ASN A 325 -14.82 42.27 -2.32
CA ASN A 325 -14.71 40.96 -1.67
C ASN A 325 -15.05 41.06 -0.17
N VAL A 326 -15.92 40.17 0.30
CA VAL A 326 -16.21 40.00 1.73
C VAL A 326 -15.36 38.85 2.25
N TRP A 327 -14.54 39.14 3.24
CA TRP A 327 -13.65 38.19 3.88
C TRP A 327 -14.15 37.83 5.28
N THR A 328 -13.97 36.57 5.66
CA THR A 328 -14.08 36.13 7.06
C THR A 328 -12.77 35.54 7.53
N ALA A 329 -12.37 35.91 8.75
CA ALA A 329 -11.18 35.40 9.41
C ALA A 329 -11.58 34.51 10.57
N LYS A 330 -11.02 33.30 10.63
CA LYS A 330 -11.16 32.41 11.77
C LYS A 330 -9.79 32.11 12.35
N ARG A 331 -9.56 32.49 13.60
CA ARG A 331 -8.37 32.09 14.36
C ARG A 331 -8.46 30.61 14.68
N ILE A 332 -7.47 29.83 14.25
CA ILE A 332 -7.37 28.39 14.56
C ILE A 332 -6.51 28.22 15.80
N GLU A 333 -5.34 28.86 15.83
CA GLU A 333 -4.36 28.75 16.90
C GLU A 333 -3.68 30.09 17.13
N THR A 334 -3.27 30.33 18.37
CA THR A 334 -2.44 31.48 18.73
C THR A 334 -0.98 31.26 18.35
N ALA A 335 -0.21 32.33 18.20
CA ALA A 335 1.23 32.27 17.95
C ALA A 335 1.99 31.40 18.98
N ALA A 336 1.59 31.45 20.26
CA ALA A 336 2.19 30.63 21.32
C ALA A 336 1.88 29.14 21.18
N GLU A 337 0.62 28.79 20.85
CA GLU A 337 0.21 27.39 20.60
C GLU A 337 0.88 26.84 19.33
N ARG A 338 1.00 27.67 18.28
CA ARG A 338 1.73 27.34 17.05
C ARG A 338 3.20 27.05 17.36
N GLN A 339 3.85 27.89 18.16
CA GLN A 339 5.25 27.68 18.54
C GLN A 339 5.42 26.38 19.35
N GLN A 340 4.51 26.10 20.29
CA GLN A 340 4.50 24.85 21.03
C GLN A 340 4.27 23.64 20.12
N ARG A 341 3.40 23.75 19.11
CA ARG A 341 3.20 22.69 18.12
C ARG A 341 4.46 22.48 17.27
N ILE A 342 5.09 23.54 16.77
CA ILE A 342 6.34 23.45 16.00
C ILE A 342 7.43 22.78 16.83
N GLU A 343 7.55 23.14 18.11
CA GLU A 343 8.50 22.51 19.03
C GLU A 343 8.18 21.03 19.25
N GLN A 344 6.90 20.69 19.48
CA GLN A 344 6.42 19.31 19.61
C GLN A 344 6.56 18.49 18.35
N GLU A 345 6.54 19.10 17.16
CA GLU A 345 6.62 18.43 15.86
C GLU A 345 8.02 18.50 15.24
N SER A 346 8.98 19.15 15.91
CA SER A 346 10.35 19.33 15.42
C SER A 346 11.12 18.02 15.21
N HIS A 347 10.71 16.92 15.86
CA HIS A 347 11.25 15.58 15.62
C HIS A 347 10.77 14.95 14.32
N ARG A 348 9.75 15.51 13.67
CA ARG A 348 9.19 14.96 12.43
C ARG A 348 10.12 15.32 11.26
N PRO A 349 10.46 14.33 10.41
CA PRO A 349 11.21 14.58 9.18
C PRO A 349 10.39 15.44 8.19
N GLU A 350 11.06 16.10 7.26
CA GLU A 350 10.39 16.95 6.25
C GLU A 350 9.38 16.15 5.43
N LEU A 351 9.70 14.89 5.11
CA LEU A 351 8.81 13.99 4.38
C LEU A 351 7.61 13.46 5.19
N PHE A 352 7.47 13.80 6.48
CA PHE A 352 6.51 13.14 7.37
C PHE A 352 5.07 13.19 6.84
N LYS A 353 4.60 14.35 6.40
CA LYS A 353 3.23 14.51 5.86
C LYS A 353 3.01 13.62 4.63
N GLN A 354 3.96 13.58 3.70
CA GLN A 354 3.88 12.77 2.48
C GLN A 354 3.95 11.26 2.80
N LEU A 355 4.78 10.87 3.77
CA LEU A 355 4.85 9.49 4.26
C LEU A 355 3.52 9.06 4.90
N VAL A 356 2.92 9.92 5.72
CA VAL A 356 1.59 9.64 6.29
C VAL A 356 0.57 9.50 5.19
N GLU A 357 0.50 10.43 4.24
CA GLU A 357 -0.46 10.39 3.13
C GLU A 357 -0.32 9.10 2.31
N ARG A 358 0.90 8.70 1.94
CA ARG A 358 1.15 7.53 1.09
C ARG A 358 1.01 6.21 1.84
N LEU A 359 1.64 6.08 3.01
CA LEU A 359 1.71 4.84 3.76
C LEU A 359 0.41 4.55 4.53
N SER A 360 -0.48 5.52 4.70
CA SER A 360 -1.80 5.30 5.34
C SER A 360 -2.93 4.97 4.35
N ARG A 361 -2.66 4.95 3.04
CA ARG A 361 -3.68 4.61 2.02
C ARG A 361 -4.25 3.22 2.30
N SER A 362 -5.58 3.13 2.37
CA SER A 362 -6.25 1.84 2.48
C SER A 362 -6.03 1.07 1.18
N GLY A 363 -5.49 -0.15 1.25
CA GLY A 363 -5.30 -1.02 0.08
C GLY A 363 -6.63 -1.52 -0.54
N ALA A 364 -7.78 -0.96 -0.11
CA ALA A 364 -9.10 -1.28 -0.60
C ALA A 364 -9.35 -0.53 -1.91
N LYS A 365 -9.18 -1.23 -3.04
CA LYS A 365 -9.32 -0.74 -4.43
C LYS A 365 -8.12 0.03 -4.96
N THR A 366 -6.94 -0.59 -5.00
CA THR A 366 -5.87 -0.12 -5.89
C THR A 366 -6.30 -0.31 -7.34
N THR A 367 -6.58 0.77 -8.04
CA THR A 367 -6.70 0.76 -9.50
C THR A 367 -5.32 0.98 -10.11
N THR A 368 -5.05 0.43 -11.29
CA THR A 368 -3.78 0.64 -12.02
C THR A 368 -3.49 2.12 -12.33
N LEU A 369 -4.51 2.99 -12.22
CA LEU A 369 -4.42 4.45 -12.35
C LEU A 369 -3.70 5.11 -11.14
N ASP A 370 -3.75 4.49 -9.95
CA ASP A 370 -3.18 5.08 -8.72
C ASP A 370 -1.63 5.08 -8.72
N PHE A 371 -1.00 4.40 -9.68
CA PHE A 371 0.45 4.26 -9.84
C PHE A 371 0.99 4.81 -11.16
N GLU A 372 0.16 5.38 -12.04
CA GLU A 372 0.58 5.86 -13.38
C GLU A 372 1.71 6.90 -13.34
N SER A 373 1.79 7.69 -12.27
CA SER A 373 2.82 8.72 -12.10
C SER A 373 4.16 8.18 -11.57
N GLU A 374 4.24 6.92 -11.10
CA GLU A 374 5.46 6.39 -10.48
C GLU A 374 6.40 5.75 -11.51
N ALA A 375 7.68 6.11 -11.48
CA ALA A 375 8.67 5.61 -12.45
C ALA A 375 8.84 4.09 -12.41
N GLY A 376 8.73 3.48 -11.23
CA GLY A 376 8.83 2.02 -11.06
C GLY A 376 7.65 1.28 -11.69
N TYR A 377 6.43 1.82 -11.57
CA TYR A 377 5.24 1.25 -12.19
C TYR A 377 5.26 1.45 -13.72
N ARG A 378 5.63 2.63 -14.23
CA ARG A 378 5.81 2.86 -15.67
C ARG A 378 6.86 1.94 -16.28
N ALA A 379 8.03 1.79 -15.64
CA ALA A 379 9.06 0.86 -16.12
C ALA A 379 8.56 -0.60 -16.13
N HIS A 380 7.77 -1.00 -15.13
CA HIS A 380 7.17 -2.32 -15.07
C HIS A 380 6.06 -2.52 -16.11
N ALA A 381 5.21 -1.51 -16.31
CA ALA A 381 4.15 -1.50 -17.32
C ALA A 381 4.75 -1.51 -18.74
N ASP A 382 5.84 -0.76 -18.98
CA ASP A 382 6.58 -0.73 -20.24
C ASP A 382 7.29 -2.07 -20.50
N ASP A 383 7.91 -2.67 -19.49
CA ASP A 383 8.52 -4.01 -19.61
C ASP A 383 7.45 -5.10 -19.84
N PHE A 384 6.31 -5.02 -19.14
CA PHE A 384 5.16 -5.90 -19.34
C PHE A 384 4.58 -5.75 -20.76
N ALA A 385 4.41 -4.52 -21.25
CA ALA A 385 3.92 -4.22 -22.59
C ALA A 385 4.89 -4.71 -23.68
N ARG A 386 6.20 -4.48 -23.50
CA ARG A 386 7.26 -4.97 -24.39
C ARG A 386 7.29 -6.50 -24.48
N ARG A 387 7.23 -7.20 -23.35
CA ARG A 387 7.24 -8.68 -23.31
C ARG A 387 5.98 -9.32 -23.92
N ARG A 388 4.90 -8.55 -24.09
CA ARG A 388 3.62 -9.00 -24.68
C ARG A 388 3.38 -8.46 -26.09
N GLY A 389 4.32 -7.70 -26.66
CA GLY A 389 4.19 -7.14 -28.01
C GLY A 389 3.14 -6.03 -28.14
N ILE A 390 2.80 -5.35 -27.05
CA ILE A 390 1.82 -4.26 -27.01
C ILE A 390 2.57 -2.94 -27.18
N GLU A 391 3.00 -2.63 -28.41
CA GLU A 391 3.81 -1.45 -28.72
C GLU A 391 3.00 -0.14 -28.78
N THR A 392 1.67 -0.24 -28.89
CA THR A 392 0.76 0.87 -29.22
C THR A 392 0.52 1.88 -28.10
N LEU A 393 0.89 1.60 -26.85
CA LEU A 393 0.77 2.60 -25.77
C LEU A 393 1.87 3.67 -25.83
N SER A 394 3.04 3.34 -26.39
CA SER A 394 4.15 4.30 -26.51
C SER A 394 3.93 5.39 -27.57
N GLN A 395 3.06 5.15 -28.56
CA GLN A 395 2.74 6.14 -29.61
C GLN A 395 1.53 7.02 -29.29
N ALA A 396 0.69 6.65 -28.31
CA ALA A 396 -0.47 7.46 -27.92
C ALA A 396 -0.12 8.63 -26.98
N ALA A 397 1.06 8.61 -26.34
CA ALA A 397 1.49 9.67 -25.44
C ALA A 397 2.11 10.90 -26.14
N ALA A 398 2.41 10.81 -27.44
CA ALA A 398 3.17 11.85 -28.16
C ALA A 398 2.37 12.64 -29.23
N GLY A 399 1.05 12.48 -29.34
CA GLY A 399 0.30 13.16 -30.40
C GLY A 399 -1.21 13.18 -30.24
N MET A 400 -1.73 13.94 -29.28
CA MET A 400 -3.12 14.45 -29.32
C MET A 400 -3.18 15.83 -28.65
N GLU A 401 -2.56 16.83 -29.28
CA GLU A 401 -2.91 18.23 -29.05
C GLU A 401 -4.00 18.64 -30.05
N GLY A 402 -5.13 19.12 -29.53
CA GLY A 402 -6.20 19.77 -30.31
C GLY A 402 -7.41 18.88 -30.62
N GLU A 403 -8.60 19.37 -30.31
CA GLU A 403 -9.93 18.87 -30.74
C GLU A 403 -10.60 17.73 -29.93
N VAL A 404 -10.87 17.95 -28.63
CA VAL A 404 -11.76 17.05 -27.86
C VAL A 404 -13.17 17.63 -27.60
N SER A 405 -13.46 18.89 -27.98
CA SER A 405 -14.76 19.50 -27.62
C SER A 405 -15.95 19.18 -28.54
N ARG A 406 -15.79 18.49 -29.68
CA ARG A 406 -16.92 18.24 -30.63
C ARG A 406 -17.39 16.78 -30.77
N ARG A 407 -16.77 15.81 -30.09
CA ARG A 407 -17.10 14.38 -30.29
C ARG A 407 -17.96 13.73 -29.19
N TRP A 408 -18.40 14.48 -28.19
CA TRP A 408 -19.20 13.93 -27.08
C TRP A 408 -20.67 13.65 -27.44
N ALA A 409 -21.22 14.26 -28.49
CA ALA A 409 -22.62 14.07 -28.88
C ALA A 409 -22.90 12.75 -29.61
N TRP A 410 -21.92 12.19 -30.35
CA TRP A 410 -22.10 10.97 -31.14
C TRP A 410 -22.03 9.68 -30.30
N ILE A 411 -21.39 9.73 -29.13
CA ILE A 411 -21.18 8.57 -28.24
C ILE A 411 -22.43 8.23 -27.41
N ALA A 412 -23.31 9.20 -27.17
CA ALA A 412 -24.57 8.96 -26.46
C ALA A 412 -25.58 8.17 -27.33
N GLU A 413 -25.60 8.43 -28.65
CA GLU A 413 -26.59 7.86 -29.58
C GLU A 413 -26.21 6.44 -30.06
N LYS A 414 -24.95 6.02 -29.91
CA LYS A 414 -24.49 4.65 -30.22
C LYS A 414 -24.60 3.67 -29.04
N ARG A 415 -24.94 4.13 -27.83
CA ARG A 415 -25.09 3.26 -26.64
C ARG A 415 -26.29 2.31 -26.72
N GLU A 416 -27.34 2.69 -27.45
CA GLU A 416 -28.55 1.89 -27.55
C GLU A 416 -28.38 0.67 -28.49
N GLN A 417 -27.60 0.83 -29.57
CA GLN A 417 -27.30 -0.27 -30.52
C GLN A 417 -26.24 -1.27 -30.00
N VAL A 418 -25.45 -0.91 -28.98
CA VAL A 418 -24.45 -1.81 -28.37
C VAL A 418 -25.07 -2.69 -27.29
N ALA A 419 -26.16 -2.25 -26.65
CA ALA A 419 -26.92 -3.08 -25.71
C ALA A 419 -27.59 -4.28 -26.41
N GLU A 420 -28.09 -4.07 -27.63
CA GLU A 420 -28.77 -5.12 -28.42
C GLU A 420 -27.78 -6.19 -28.97
N LEU A 421 -26.50 -5.84 -29.13
CA LEU A 421 -25.43 -6.76 -29.52
C LEU A 421 -24.85 -7.55 -28.33
N TRP A 422 -24.87 -6.98 -27.12
CA TRP A 422 -24.39 -7.63 -25.90
C TRP A 422 -25.31 -8.76 -25.40
N GLU A 423 -26.60 -8.71 -25.71
CA GLU A 423 -27.52 -9.84 -25.43
C GLU A 423 -27.38 -11.02 -26.40
N ARG A 424 -26.75 -10.84 -27.57
CA ARG A 424 -26.57 -11.92 -28.56
C ARG A 424 -25.17 -12.56 -28.54
N ALA A 425 -24.17 -11.90 -27.95
CA ALA A 425 -22.81 -12.43 -27.84
C ALA A 425 -22.51 -13.20 -26.54
N SER A 426 -23.42 -13.15 -25.55
CA SER A 426 -23.26 -13.80 -24.23
C SER A 426 -23.62 -15.30 -24.22
N MET A 427 -23.77 -15.95 -25.38
CA MET A 427 -24.07 -17.39 -25.49
C MET A 427 -22.89 -18.30 -25.90
N ALA A 428 -21.64 -17.81 -26.02
CA ALA A 428 -20.56 -18.72 -26.48
C ALA A 428 -19.15 -18.59 -25.88
N LEU A 429 -18.75 -17.50 -25.21
CA LEU A 429 -17.38 -17.40 -24.68
C LEU A 429 -17.36 -16.62 -23.37
N GLY A 430 -17.34 -17.33 -22.24
CA GLY A 430 -17.35 -16.73 -20.90
C GLY A 430 -16.96 -17.67 -19.77
N PHE A 431 -15.96 -18.55 -19.98
CA PHE A 431 -15.28 -19.26 -18.89
C PHE A 431 -13.80 -19.38 -19.21
N ALA A 432 -13.02 -18.42 -18.73
CA ALA A 432 -11.76 -18.65 -18.03
C ALA A 432 -11.08 -17.30 -17.78
N ILE A 433 -10.67 -17.11 -16.52
CA ILE A 433 -9.89 -16.00 -15.96
C ILE A 433 -10.77 -14.90 -15.34
N GLU A 434 -10.46 -14.59 -14.06
CA GLU A 434 -11.00 -13.54 -13.17
C GLU A 434 -12.22 -13.83 -12.28
N ARG A 435 -11.94 -14.37 -11.08
CA ARG A 435 -12.45 -13.95 -9.74
C ARG A 435 -11.96 -15.00 -8.72
N GLU A 436 -11.25 -14.70 -7.64
CA GLU A 436 -11.61 -13.81 -6.54
C GLU A 436 -10.37 -13.48 -5.67
N ARG A 437 -10.20 -12.19 -5.32
CA ARG A 437 -9.73 -11.76 -3.99
C ARG A 437 -10.47 -10.47 -3.64
N ARG A 438 -11.61 -10.61 -2.98
CA ARG A 438 -12.25 -9.56 -2.21
C ARG A 438 -12.72 -10.19 -0.89
N VAL A 439 -12.02 -9.87 0.18
CA VAL A 439 -12.55 -10.01 1.55
C VAL A 439 -12.81 -8.58 2.01
N SER A 440 -14.08 -8.21 2.10
CA SER A 440 -14.53 -7.00 2.78
C SER A 440 -14.60 -7.29 4.27
N TYR A 441 -13.80 -6.58 5.07
CA TYR A 441 -13.97 -6.53 6.51
C TYR A 441 -15.15 -5.61 6.82
N ASN A 442 -16.13 -6.13 7.55
CA ASN A 442 -17.25 -5.37 8.07
C ASN A 442 -16.90 -4.96 9.50
N GLU A 443 -16.68 -3.67 9.76
CA GLU A 443 -16.50 -3.12 11.10
C GLU A 443 -17.88 -2.82 11.69
N GLU A 444 -18.43 -3.76 12.47
CA GLU A 444 -19.44 -3.42 13.46
C GLU A 444 -18.81 -3.43 14.85
N ARG A 445 -18.75 -2.23 15.41
CA ARG A 445 -18.22 -1.86 16.72
C ARG A 445 -19.01 -2.57 17.82
N ILE A 446 -18.38 -3.50 18.54
CA ILE A 446 -18.94 -4.09 19.76
C ILE A 446 -18.56 -3.19 20.93
N GLU A 447 -19.57 -2.71 21.65
CA GLU A 447 -19.43 -1.88 22.85
C GLU A 447 -18.68 -2.60 23.98
N THR A 448 -17.74 -1.88 24.60
CA THR A 448 -16.93 -2.36 25.72
C THR A 448 -17.68 -2.25 27.05
N GLN A 449 -17.85 -3.37 27.76
CA GLN A 449 -18.15 -3.39 29.19
C GLN A 449 -16.86 -3.21 30.01
N THR A 450 -16.92 -2.36 31.03
CA THR A 450 -15.85 -2.12 32.00
C THR A 450 -15.80 -3.21 33.08
N VAL A 451 -14.61 -3.72 33.38
CA VAL A 451 -14.34 -4.65 34.50
C VAL A 451 -13.30 -4.02 35.43
N SER A 452 -13.47 -4.22 36.74
CA SER A 452 -12.82 -3.49 37.84
C SER A 452 -11.35 -3.84 38.13
N ASP A 453 -10.66 -2.86 38.75
CA ASP A 453 -9.22 -2.72 39.06
C ASP A 453 -8.56 -3.77 39.99
N ALA A 454 -9.03 -5.02 40.08
CA ALA A 454 -8.51 -5.98 41.07
C ALA A 454 -7.41 -6.96 40.58
N ASP A 455 -7.00 -6.94 39.30
CA ASP A 455 -6.06 -7.92 38.73
C ASP A 455 -4.74 -7.33 38.18
N ALA A 456 -4.25 -6.24 38.78
CA ALA A 456 -3.04 -5.51 38.35
C ALA A 456 -1.68 -6.24 38.54
N GLY A 457 -1.67 -7.58 38.65
CA GLY A 457 -0.46 -8.38 38.91
C GLY A 457 0.09 -9.20 37.73
N ARG A 458 -0.61 -9.30 36.58
CA ARG A 458 -0.24 -10.26 35.52
C ARG A 458 -0.43 -9.79 34.07
N ALA A 459 -0.30 -8.50 33.80
CA ALA A 459 -0.34 -7.99 32.43
C ALA A 459 1.07 -7.87 31.82
N ARG A 460 1.37 -8.69 30.80
CA ARG A 460 2.32 -8.29 29.73
C ARG A 460 1.76 -8.58 28.34
N HIS A 461 0.45 -8.61 28.17
CA HIS A 461 -0.21 -8.64 26.86
C HIS A 461 -1.26 -7.52 26.87
N LEU A 462 -1.25 -6.63 25.87
CA LEU A 462 -2.19 -5.49 25.77
C LEU A 462 -3.65 -5.93 25.55
N MET A 463 -3.88 -7.19 25.22
CA MET A 463 -5.18 -7.88 25.19
C MET A 463 -4.98 -9.28 25.82
N PRO A 464 -5.90 -9.77 26.66
CA PRO A 464 -5.83 -11.15 27.13
C PRO A 464 -5.91 -12.10 25.93
N SER A 465 -4.95 -13.02 25.82
CA SER A 465 -4.97 -14.03 24.77
C SER A 465 -6.15 -14.96 24.99
N THR A 466 -7.11 -15.00 24.05
CA THR A 466 -8.17 -16.01 24.04
C THR A 466 -7.53 -17.38 23.81
N THR A 467 -7.35 -18.14 24.89
CA THR A 467 -6.75 -19.49 24.85
C THR A 467 -7.78 -20.59 24.57
N VAL A 468 -9.07 -20.25 24.59
CA VAL A 468 -10.17 -21.20 24.36
C VAL A 468 -11.23 -20.54 23.48
N PHE A 469 -11.39 -21.04 22.26
CA PHE A 469 -12.54 -20.72 21.43
C PHE A 469 -13.69 -21.66 21.78
N ALA A 470 -14.89 -21.12 22.00
CA ALA A 470 -16.08 -21.93 22.31
C ALA A 470 -16.48 -22.87 21.16
N ARG A 471 -15.96 -22.62 19.94
CA ARG A 471 -16.21 -23.38 18.72
C ARG A 471 -14.89 -23.54 17.96
N SER A 472 -14.77 -24.61 17.18
CA SER A 472 -13.62 -24.75 16.27
C SER A 472 -13.67 -23.70 15.17
N ILE A 473 -12.51 -23.31 14.68
CA ILE A 473 -12.35 -22.35 13.58
C ILE A 473 -13.14 -22.82 12.35
N ASP A 474 -13.13 -24.11 12.05
CA ASP A 474 -13.88 -24.69 10.92
C ASP A 474 -15.40 -24.52 11.09
N LYS A 475 -15.91 -24.60 12.33
CA LYS A 475 -17.33 -24.46 12.62
C LYS A 475 -17.78 -23.00 12.48
N ASP A 476 -16.97 -22.05 12.94
CA ASP A 476 -17.28 -20.63 12.80
C ASP A 476 -17.12 -20.16 11.35
N ALA A 477 -16.10 -20.64 10.62
CA ALA A 477 -15.95 -20.40 9.19
C ALA A 477 -17.14 -20.94 8.40
N ARG A 478 -17.63 -22.14 8.72
CA ARG A 478 -18.83 -22.73 8.10
C ARG A 478 -20.08 -21.89 8.36
N LEU A 479 -20.27 -21.42 9.60
CA LEU A 479 -21.42 -20.57 9.93
C LEU A 479 -21.35 -19.21 9.23
N ALA A 480 -20.16 -18.61 9.15
CA ALA A 480 -19.94 -17.36 8.42
C ALA A 480 -20.17 -17.53 6.91
N GLN A 481 -19.74 -18.66 6.34
CA GLN A 481 -19.99 -18.98 4.93
C GLN A 481 -21.48 -19.14 4.64
N LEU A 482 -22.22 -19.88 5.47
CA LEU A 482 -23.67 -20.05 5.32
C LEU A 482 -24.45 -18.74 5.51
N ALA A 483 -23.93 -17.82 6.33
CA ALA A 483 -24.51 -16.50 6.55
C ALA A 483 -24.18 -15.48 5.45
N SER A 484 -23.21 -15.78 4.57
CA SER A 484 -22.72 -14.86 3.53
C SER A 484 -23.81 -14.50 2.50
N PRO A 485 -23.92 -13.23 2.08
CA PRO A 485 -24.85 -12.81 1.02
C PRO A 485 -24.64 -13.60 -0.28
N ALA A 486 -23.38 -13.85 -0.67
CA ALA A 486 -23.06 -14.61 -1.87
C ALA A 486 -23.55 -16.07 -1.79
N TRP A 487 -23.58 -16.64 -0.58
CA TRP A 487 -24.08 -18.00 -0.36
C TRP A 487 -25.60 -18.07 -0.53
N LYS A 488 -26.32 -17.07 0.00
CA LYS A 488 -27.78 -16.94 -0.18
C LYS A 488 -28.19 -16.65 -1.63
N GLU A 489 -27.41 -15.82 -2.33
CA GLU A 489 -27.60 -15.56 -3.76
C GLU A 489 -27.41 -16.84 -4.58
N ARG A 490 -26.38 -17.64 -4.29
CA ARG A 490 -26.17 -18.97 -4.91
C ARG A 490 -27.35 -19.90 -4.68
N GLU A 491 -27.86 -20.00 -3.46
CA GLU A 491 -29.03 -20.85 -3.15
C GLU A 491 -30.27 -20.41 -3.94
N THR A 492 -30.47 -19.10 -4.08
CA THR A 492 -31.56 -18.51 -4.87
C THR A 492 -31.45 -18.86 -6.36
N ILE A 493 -30.23 -18.97 -6.89
CA ILE A 493 -29.98 -19.38 -8.29
C ILE A 493 -30.16 -20.89 -8.48
N LEU A 494 -29.75 -21.71 -7.51
CA LEU A 494 -29.81 -23.17 -7.63
C LEU A 494 -31.20 -23.74 -7.41
N ARG A 495 -32.01 -23.12 -6.55
CA ARG A 495 -33.34 -23.65 -6.19
C ARG A 495 -34.28 -23.85 -7.39
N PRO A 496 -34.44 -22.91 -8.34
CA PRO A 496 -35.25 -23.12 -9.54
C PRO A 496 -34.74 -24.23 -10.46
N LEU A 497 -33.44 -24.54 -10.42
CA LEU A 497 -32.85 -25.63 -11.20
C LEU A 497 -33.11 -26.99 -10.53
N LEU A 498 -32.97 -27.06 -9.20
CA LEU A 498 -33.26 -28.26 -8.43
C LEU A 498 -34.76 -28.61 -8.46
N GLU A 499 -35.65 -27.62 -8.46
CA GLU A 499 -37.09 -27.82 -8.62
C GLU A 499 -37.48 -28.53 -9.92
N LYS A 500 -36.69 -28.35 -10.99
CA LYS A 500 -36.93 -29.02 -12.28
C LYS A 500 -36.48 -30.47 -12.27
N ILE A 501 -35.45 -30.79 -11.49
CA ILE A 501 -34.72 -32.07 -11.54
C ILE A 501 -35.16 -33.02 -10.41
N TYR A 502 -35.42 -32.51 -9.20
CA TYR A 502 -35.65 -33.31 -7.99
C TYR A 502 -37.09 -33.15 -7.46
N ARG A 503 -37.62 -34.22 -6.87
CA ARG A 503 -38.94 -34.20 -6.22
C ARG A 503 -38.94 -33.30 -4.98
N ASP A 504 -37.87 -33.39 -4.19
CA ASP A 504 -37.62 -32.55 -3.02
C ASP A 504 -36.40 -31.66 -3.27
N PRO A 505 -36.61 -30.44 -3.79
CA PRO A 505 -35.53 -29.52 -4.14
C PRO A 505 -34.79 -28.99 -2.91
N ASP A 506 -35.47 -28.85 -1.77
CA ASP A 506 -34.88 -28.32 -0.55
C ASP A 506 -33.98 -29.38 0.11
N ALA A 507 -34.39 -30.66 0.12
CA ALA A 507 -33.52 -31.76 0.56
C ALA A 507 -32.31 -31.94 -0.36
N ALA A 508 -32.49 -31.84 -1.69
CA ALA A 508 -31.39 -31.93 -2.63
C ALA A 508 -30.37 -30.80 -2.48
N LEU A 509 -30.83 -29.58 -2.16
CA LEU A 509 -29.97 -28.45 -1.89
C LEU A 509 -29.13 -28.65 -0.62
N VAL A 510 -29.71 -29.22 0.43
CA VAL A 510 -29.00 -29.55 1.69
C VAL A 510 -27.89 -30.57 1.44
N VAL A 511 -28.17 -31.64 0.69
CA VAL A 511 -27.17 -32.67 0.35
C VAL A 511 -26.06 -32.08 -0.52
N LEU A 512 -26.42 -31.28 -1.53
CA LEU A 512 -25.45 -30.60 -2.39
C LEU A 512 -24.53 -29.66 -1.59
N ASN A 513 -25.10 -28.92 -0.64
CA ASN A 513 -24.34 -28.02 0.23
C ASN A 513 -23.41 -28.79 1.17
N ALA A 514 -23.84 -29.94 1.70
CA ALA A 514 -23.00 -30.80 2.53
C ALA A 514 -21.79 -31.33 1.74
N LEU A 515 -22.01 -31.81 0.52
CA LEU A 515 -20.95 -32.33 -0.36
C LEU A 515 -19.99 -31.21 -0.82
N ALA A 516 -20.51 -30.04 -1.16
CA ALA A 516 -19.70 -28.89 -1.57
C ALA A 516 -18.88 -28.28 -0.42
N SER A 517 -19.28 -28.53 0.83
CA SER A 517 -18.56 -28.06 2.03
C SER A 517 -17.55 -29.08 2.57
N ASP A 518 -17.45 -30.27 1.97
CA ASP A 518 -16.50 -31.29 2.38
C ASP A 518 -15.15 -31.05 1.70
N THR A 519 -14.12 -30.73 2.49
CA THR A 519 -12.77 -30.46 2.01
C THR A 519 -12.08 -31.66 1.36
N SER A 520 -12.60 -32.88 1.55
CA SER A 520 -12.08 -34.08 0.91
C SER A 520 -12.59 -34.26 -0.54
N ILE A 521 -13.61 -33.50 -0.94
CA ILE A 521 -14.23 -33.61 -2.25
C ILE A 521 -13.73 -32.48 -3.16
N GLU A 522 -13.03 -32.83 -4.22
CA GLU A 522 -12.61 -31.87 -5.25
C GLU A 522 -13.86 -31.33 -5.99
N PRO A 523 -14.04 -30.01 -6.11
CA PRO A 523 -15.25 -29.43 -6.71
C PRO A 523 -15.55 -29.90 -8.15
N ARG A 524 -14.49 -30.21 -8.93
CA ARG A 524 -14.65 -30.75 -10.29
C ARG A 524 -15.16 -32.18 -10.28
N ARG A 525 -14.69 -33.02 -9.36
CA ARG A 525 -15.17 -34.40 -9.20
C ARG A 525 -16.62 -34.45 -8.76
N LEU A 526 -17.06 -33.51 -7.92
CA LEU A 526 -18.47 -33.42 -7.53
C LEU A 526 -19.37 -33.19 -8.75
N VAL A 527 -18.96 -32.35 -9.70
CA VAL A 527 -19.73 -32.12 -10.93
C VAL A 527 -19.75 -33.37 -11.79
N ASP A 528 -18.60 -34.01 -12.01
CA ASP A 528 -18.49 -35.25 -12.79
C ASP A 528 -19.38 -36.36 -12.19
N ASP A 529 -19.35 -36.50 -10.87
CA ASP A 529 -20.15 -37.46 -10.11
C ASP A 529 -21.66 -37.21 -10.24
N LEU A 530 -22.08 -35.94 -10.27
CA LEU A 530 -23.49 -35.56 -10.44
C LEU A 530 -23.98 -35.72 -11.87
N VAL A 531 -23.09 -35.62 -12.86
CA VAL A 531 -23.40 -35.94 -14.27
C VAL A 531 -23.64 -37.44 -14.43
N VAL A 532 -22.86 -38.27 -13.75
CA VAL A 532 -22.96 -39.73 -13.84
C VAL A 532 -24.11 -40.28 -12.99
N ALA A 533 -24.31 -39.76 -11.78
CA ALA A 533 -25.30 -40.24 -10.81
C ALA A 533 -26.05 -39.05 -10.16
N PRO A 534 -27.00 -38.43 -10.89
CA PRO A 534 -27.74 -37.28 -10.38
C PRO A 534 -28.66 -37.64 -9.20
N ASP A 535 -29.07 -38.90 -9.06
CA ASP A 535 -29.86 -39.41 -7.94
C ASP A 535 -29.15 -39.30 -6.57
N ARG A 536 -27.84 -39.04 -6.53
CA ARG A 536 -27.06 -38.84 -5.30
C ARG A 536 -27.53 -37.64 -4.47
N LEU A 537 -28.16 -36.64 -5.08
CA LEU A 537 -28.74 -35.51 -4.33
C LEU A 537 -30.17 -35.78 -3.86
N GLY A 538 -30.84 -36.79 -4.42
CA GLY A 538 -32.21 -37.13 -4.06
C GLY A 538 -33.00 -37.71 -5.22
N ARG A 539 -34.27 -38.05 -4.98
CA ARG A 539 -35.13 -38.64 -6.00
C ARG A 539 -35.43 -37.66 -7.13
N LEU A 540 -35.19 -38.09 -8.36
CA LEU A 540 -35.43 -37.30 -9.56
C LEU A 540 -36.93 -37.22 -9.88
N ARG A 541 -37.35 -36.12 -10.50
CA ARG A 541 -38.68 -36.01 -11.09
C ARG A 541 -38.73 -36.91 -12.33
N GLY A 542 -39.74 -37.78 -12.38
CA GLY A 542 -39.98 -38.68 -13.52
C GLY A 542 -39.29 -40.05 -13.46
N SER A 543 -38.49 -40.36 -12.42
CA SER A 543 -37.78 -41.64 -12.33
C SER A 543 -38.59 -42.82 -11.75
N ASP A 544 -39.93 -42.74 -11.73
CA ASP A 544 -40.82 -43.88 -11.41
C ASP A 544 -41.91 -44.04 -12.48
N LEU A 545 -41.54 -44.52 -13.68
CA LEU A 545 -42.51 -45.27 -14.46
C LEU A 545 -42.52 -46.69 -13.91
N ILE A 546 -43.44 -46.98 -12.97
CA ILE A 546 -44.28 -48.20 -12.93
C ILE A 546 -45.25 -48.21 -11.72
N VAL A 547 -45.06 -47.43 -10.65
CA VAL A 547 -46.03 -47.39 -9.53
C VAL A 547 -46.24 -45.96 -9.03
N ASP A 548 -47.10 -45.20 -9.70
CA ASP A 548 -47.92 -44.10 -9.12
C ASP A 548 -48.81 -43.40 -10.18
N GLY A 549 -49.17 -44.11 -11.26
CA GLY A 549 -50.15 -43.67 -12.25
C GLY A 549 -51.60 -43.70 -11.76
N ARG A 550 -51.89 -43.36 -10.50
CA ARG A 550 -53.27 -43.39 -9.95
C ARG A 550 -53.69 -42.23 -9.04
N ALA A 551 -52.86 -41.20 -8.83
CA ALA A 551 -53.21 -40.09 -7.93
C ALA A 551 -53.14 -38.68 -8.56
N ALA A 552 -53.17 -38.57 -9.89
CA ALA A 552 -53.22 -37.26 -10.58
C ALA A 552 -54.27 -37.21 -11.71
N ARG A 553 -55.34 -37.99 -11.56
CA ARG A 553 -56.65 -37.70 -12.14
C ARG A 553 -57.61 -37.62 -10.96
N ASP A 554 -57.67 -36.44 -10.37
CA ASP A 554 -58.85 -35.82 -9.74
C ASP A 554 -58.51 -34.35 -9.42
#